data_AF-A0A183GFM6-F1
#
_entry.id   AF-A0A183GFM6-F1
#
_cell.length_a   1.000
_cell.length_b   1.000
_cell.length_c   1.000
_cell.angle_alpha   90.00
_cell.angle_beta   90.00
_cell.angle_gamma   90.00
#
_symmetry.space_group_name_H-M   'P 1'
#
loop_
_entity.id
_entity.type
_entity.pdbx_description
1 polymer ?
#
loop_
_entity_poly.entity_id
_entity_poly.type
_entity_poly.pdbx_seq_one_letter_code
_entity_poly.pdbx_strand_id
1 'polypeptide(L)'
;MEFPHPAIPSVDYIRGPVHKITVEETEAALKKMKPGEATGPDDLAVDVWKSKLWYPAEWLAEFFNQVVKERKVPECWYNSTTIPIWKKKG
;
A
#
# COMPACT_ATOMS: atom_id res chain seq x y z
N MET A 1 3.75 10.01 23.30
CA MET A 1 2.56 9.38 23.93
C MET A 1 2.04 8.40 22.91
N GLU A 2 2.22 7.11 23.18
CA GLU A 2 1.77 6.02 22.30
C GLU A 2 0.27 5.79 22.53
N PHE A 3 -0.50 5.69 21.45
CA PHE A 3 -1.95 5.47 21.57
C PHE A 3 -2.19 3.97 21.81
N PRO A 4 -3.12 3.58 22.71
CA PRO A 4 -3.40 2.17 22.94
C PRO A 4 -3.95 1.52 21.66
N HIS A 5 -3.25 0.50 21.17
CA HIS A 5 -3.66 -0.27 20.00
C HIS A 5 -4.55 -1.45 20.42
N PRO A 6 -5.78 -1.57 19.91
CA PRO A 6 -6.62 -2.73 20.19
C PRO A 6 -5.98 -4.00 19.63
N ALA A 7 -6.21 -5.14 20.29
CA ALA A 7 -5.76 -6.43 19.80
C ALA A 7 -6.41 -6.74 18.44
N ILE A 8 -5.59 -7.12 17.46
CA ILE A 8 -6.08 -7.54 16.14
C ILE A 8 -6.81 -8.88 16.32
N PRO A 9 -8.10 -8.98 15.96
CA PRO A 9 -8.81 -10.25 16.03
C PRO A 9 -8.15 -11.28 15.10
N SER A 10 -7.89 -12.48 15.64
CA SER A 10 -7.38 -13.62 14.86
C SER A 10 -8.47 -14.10 13.92
N VAL A 11 -8.39 -13.75 12.64
CA VAL A 11 -9.26 -14.26 11.58
C VAL A 11 -8.66 -15.56 11.02
N ASP A 12 -9.52 -16.53 10.71
CA ASP A 12 -9.09 -17.74 10.01
C ASP A 12 -8.41 -17.36 8.69
N TYR A 13 -7.27 -17.99 8.42
CA TYR A 13 -6.55 -17.78 7.16
C TYR A 13 -7.46 -18.17 6.01
N ILE A 14 -7.67 -17.25 5.05
CA ILE A 14 -8.39 -17.55 3.81
C ILE A 14 -7.62 -18.68 3.10
N ARG A 15 -8.20 -19.89 3.11
CA ARG A 15 -7.59 -21.10 2.57
C ARG A 15 -7.99 -21.23 1.11
N GLY A 16 -7.15 -20.72 0.21
CA GLY A 16 -7.36 -20.82 -1.23
C GLY A 16 -6.11 -20.46 -2.04
N PRO A 17 -6.03 -20.85 -3.32
CA PRO A 17 -5.00 -20.37 -4.22
C PRO A 17 -5.06 -18.84 -4.31
N VAL A 18 -3.94 -18.17 -4.05
CA VAL A 18 -3.82 -16.73 -4.31
C VAL A 18 -3.59 -16.56 -5.80
N HIS A 19 -4.52 -15.87 -6.47
CA HIS A 19 -4.37 -15.54 -7.88
C HIS A 19 -3.22 -14.54 -8.06
N LYS A 20 -2.53 -14.62 -9.20
CA LYS A 20 -1.52 -13.61 -9.53
C LYS A 20 -2.21 -12.27 -9.74
N ILE A 21 -1.61 -11.23 -9.17
CA ILE A 21 -2.06 -9.86 -9.37
C ILE A 21 -1.71 -9.47 -10.80
N THR A 22 -2.69 -8.98 -11.57
CA THR A 22 -2.46 -8.56 -12.95
C THR A 22 -2.12 -7.08 -13.07
N VAL A 23 -1.56 -6.68 -14.21
CA VAL A 23 -1.28 -5.27 -14.50
C VAL A 23 -2.59 -4.49 -14.59
N GLU A 24 -3.64 -5.07 -15.18
CA GLU A 24 -4.97 -4.46 -15.31
C GLU A 24 -5.62 -4.20 -13.95
N GLU A 25 -5.51 -5.15 -13.02
CA GLU A 25 -5.97 -4.98 -11.64
C GLU A 25 -5.23 -3.82 -10.96
N THR A 26 -3.92 -3.76 -11.15
CA THR A 26 -3.06 -2.72 -10.58
C THR A 26 -3.37 -1.35 -11.18
N GLU A 27 -3.56 -1.25 -12.50
CA GLU A 27 -4.00 -0.02 -13.16
C GLU A 27 -5.37 0.44 -12.65
N ALA A 28 -6.32 -0.47 -12.47
CA ALA A 28 -7.64 -0.16 -11.96
C ALA A 28 -7.56 0.36 -10.51
N ALA A 29 -6.67 -0.19 -9.69
CA ALA A 29 -6.41 0.29 -8.34
C ALA A 29 -5.78 1.70 -8.33
N LEU A 30 -4.75 1.93 -9.16
CA LEU A 30 -4.10 3.24 -9.29
C LEU A 30 -5.09 4.32 -9.73
N LYS A 31 -5.98 4.02 -10.69
CA LYS A 31 -7.03 4.96 -11.14
C LYS A 31 -7.97 5.39 -10.02
N LYS A 32 -8.24 4.53 -9.03
CA LYS A 32 -9.14 4.80 -7.90
C LYS A 32 -8.52 5.66 -6.78
N MET A 33 -7.20 5.88 -6.79
CA MET A 33 -6.56 6.74 -5.77
C MET A 33 -7.10 8.17 -5.82
N LYS A 34 -7.26 8.83 -4.68
CA LYS A 34 -7.75 10.22 -4.62
C LYS A 34 -6.58 11.20 -4.72
N PRO A 35 -6.72 12.32 -5.46
CA PRO A 35 -5.72 13.38 -5.44
C PRO A 35 -5.72 14.09 -4.07
N GLY A 36 -4.58 14.70 -3.71
CA GLY A 36 -4.45 15.48 -2.47
C GLY A 36 -4.29 14.66 -1.19
N GLU A 37 -4.08 13.34 -1.31
CA GLU A 37 -3.65 12.50 -0.18
C GLU A 37 -2.19 12.81 0.18
N ALA A 38 -1.87 12.75 1.47
CA ALA A 38 -0.52 12.98 1.95
C ALA A 38 0.45 11.92 1.39
N THR A 39 1.67 12.34 1.05
CA THR A 39 2.73 11.41 0.64
C THR A 39 3.19 10.57 1.82
N GLY A 40 3.59 9.33 1.53
CA GLY A 40 4.23 8.48 2.51
C GLY A 40 5.70 8.90 2.74
N PRO A 41 6.46 8.13 3.53
CA PRO A 41 7.90 8.32 3.68
C PRO A 41 8.70 8.23 2.37
N ASP A 42 8.08 7.72 1.30
CA ASP A 42 8.64 7.65 -0.06
C ASP A 42 8.56 8.98 -0.82
N ASP A 43 7.83 9.97 -0.30
CA ASP A 43 7.56 11.27 -0.93
C ASP A 43 6.95 11.18 -2.35
N LEU A 44 6.31 10.04 -2.67
CA LEU A 44 5.71 9.82 -3.98
C LEU A 44 4.23 10.21 -3.99
N ALA A 45 3.92 11.32 -4.66
CA ALA A 45 2.56 11.80 -4.83
C ALA A 45 1.71 10.83 -5.67
N VAL A 46 0.39 10.83 -5.44
CA VAL A 46 -0.59 10.06 -6.22
C VAL A 46 -0.46 10.32 -7.73
N ASP A 47 -0.09 11.54 -8.12
CA ASP A 47 0.13 11.88 -9.53
C ASP A 47 1.31 11.14 -10.15
N VAL A 48 2.37 10.85 -9.38
CA VAL A 48 3.51 10.04 -9.84
C VAL A 48 3.06 8.61 -10.08
N TRP A 49 2.26 8.05 -9.16
CA TRP A 49 1.70 6.70 -9.28
C TRP A 49 0.70 6.56 -10.42
N LYS A 50 -0.04 7.61 -10.74
CA LYS A 50 -0.95 7.64 -11.90
C LYS A 50 -0.25 8.02 -13.21
N SER A 51 0.99 8.49 -13.15
CA SER A 51 1.76 8.84 -14.34
C SER A 51 2.15 7.59 -15.13
N LYS A 52 2.28 7.73 -16.45
CA LYS A 52 2.83 6.67 -17.30
C LYS A 52 4.34 6.79 -17.48
N LEU A 53 5.02 7.56 -16.62
CA LEU A 53 6.43 7.91 -16.82
C LEU A 53 7.38 6.71 -16.69
N TRP A 54 7.03 5.74 -15.84
CA TRP A 54 7.92 4.61 -15.53
C TRP A 54 7.20 3.27 -15.40
N TYR A 55 5.98 3.15 -15.94
CA TYR A 55 5.15 1.93 -15.85
C TYR A 55 4.87 1.45 -14.41
N PRO A 56 4.31 2.32 -13.54
CA PRO A 56 4.08 1.99 -12.13
C PRO A 56 3.22 0.75 -11.93
N ALA A 57 2.24 0.50 -12.80
CA ALA A 57 1.36 -0.66 -12.69
C ALA A 57 2.09 -2.00 -12.91
N GLU A 58 3.01 -2.05 -13.88
CA GLU A 58 3.79 -3.26 -14.18
C GLU A 58 4.73 -3.57 -13.02
N TRP A 59 5.48 -2.57 -12.58
CA TRP A 59 6.42 -2.72 -11.47
C TRP A 59 5.71 -3.14 -10.17
N LEU A 60 4.57 -2.52 -9.84
CA LEU A 60 3.78 -2.87 -8.65
C LEU A 60 3.22 -4.29 -8.74
N ALA A 61 2.71 -4.70 -9.92
CA ALA A 61 2.21 -6.06 -10.10
C ALA A 61 3.33 -7.09 -9.88
N GLU A 62 4.53 -6.89 -10.43
CA GLU A 62 5.68 -7.77 -10.20
C GLU A 62 6.07 -7.81 -8.72
N PHE A 63 6.19 -6.64 -8.09
CA PHE A 63 6.56 -6.50 -6.68
C PHE A 63 5.59 -7.23 -5.74
N PHE A 64 4.28 -6.99 -5.89
CA PHE A 64 3.29 -7.66 -5.03
C PHE A 64 3.21 -9.16 -5.29
N ASN A 65 3.36 -9.60 -6.54
CA ASN A 65 3.44 -11.03 -6.85
C ASN A 65 4.68 -11.67 -6.21
N GLN A 66 5.81 -10.96 -6.12
CA GLN A 66 6.99 -11.43 -5.40
C GLN A 66 6.72 -11.58 -3.90
N VAL A 67 6.10 -10.58 -3.26
CA VAL A 67 5.69 -10.62 -1.85
C VAL A 67 4.77 -11.81 -1.56
N VAL A 68 3.77 -12.04 -2.42
CA VAL A 68 2.83 -13.17 -2.31
C VAL A 68 3.55 -14.51 -2.49
N LYS A 69 4.43 -14.62 -3.49
CA LYS A 69 5.19 -15.84 -3.78
C LYS A 69 6.13 -16.21 -2.65
N GLU A 70 6.85 -15.23 -2.11
CA GLU A 70 7.82 -15.43 -1.03
C GLU A 70 7.15 -15.54 0.35
N ARG A 71 5.89 -15.09 0.46
CA ARG A 71 5.16 -14.93 1.72
C ARG A 71 5.95 -14.09 2.73
N LYS A 72 6.68 -13.11 2.22
CA LYS A 72 7.54 -12.19 2.99
C LYS A 72 7.21 -10.77 2.61
N VAL A 73 6.87 -9.96 3.60
CA VAL A 73 6.72 -8.52 3.43
C VAL A 73 8.08 -7.83 3.54
N PRO A 74 8.28 -6.68 2.88
CA PRO A 74 9.47 -5.85 3.04
C PRO A 74 9.75 -5.53 4.51
N GLU A 75 11.01 -5.55 4.91
CA GLU A 75 11.41 -5.29 6.30
C GLU A 75 11.01 -3.88 6.76
N CYS A 76 11.06 -2.90 5.86
CA CYS A 76 10.63 -1.54 6.14
C CYS A 76 9.16 -1.43 6.55
N TRP A 77 8.31 -2.42 6.23
CA TRP A 77 6.91 -2.43 6.66
C TRP A 77 6.71 -2.86 8.11
N TYR A 78 7.72 -3.49 8.75
CA TYR A 78 7.66 -3.78 10.20
C TYR A 78 7.82 -2.52 11.06
N ASN A 79 8.42 -1.47 10.49
CA ASN A 79 8.65 -0.21 11.18
C ASN A 79 7.70 0.85 10.61
N SER A 80 6.70 1.26 11.39
CA SER A 80 5.80 2.35 10.98
C SER A 80 6.13 3.63 11.75
N THR A 81 6.20 4.76 11.04
CA THR A 81 6.36 6.08 11.64
C THR A 81 5.01 6.79 11.64
N THR A 82 4.46 7.09 12.81
CA THR A 82 3.23 7.89 12.92
C THR A 82 3.57 9.36 12.74
N ILE A 83 3.11 9.97 11.64
CA ILE A 83 3.25 11.42 11.41
C ILE A 83 2.00 12.13 11.94
N PRO A 84 2.11 12.96 13.00
CA PRO A 84 0.95 13.71 13.51
C PRO A 84 0.57 14.84 12.55
N ILE A 85 -0.60 14.73 11.92
CA ILE A 85 -1.17 15.80 11.08
C ILE A 85 -2.18 16.60 11.92
N TRP A 86 -1.86 17.86 12.20
CA TRP A 86 -2.74 18.72 12.99
C TRP A 86 -3.93 19.22 12.15
N LYS A 87 -5.16 18.88 12.55
CA LYS A 87 -6.38 19.45 11.96
C LYS A 87 -6.74 20.73 12.71
N LYS A 88 -6.82 21.87 12.00
CA LYS A 88 -7.26 23.14 12.60
C LYS A 88 -8.69 22.99 13.13
N LYS A 89 -8.95 23.38 14.38
CA LYS A 89 -10.32 23.53 14.90
C LYS A 89 -11.01 24.65 14.12
N GLY A 90 -12.24 24.39 13.69
CA GLY A 90 -13.17 25.41 13.21
C GLY A 90 -13.63 26.30 14.36
#